data_AF-A0AAW7XEF5-F1
#
_entry.id   AF-A0AAW7XEF5-F1
#
_cell.length_a   1.000
_cell.length_b   1.000
_cell.length_c   1.000
_cell.angle_alpha   90.00
_cell.angle_beta   90.00
_cell.angle_gamma   90.00
#
_symmetry.space_group_name_H-M   'P 1'
#
loop_
_entity.id
_entity.type
_entity.pdbx_description
1 polymer ?
#
loop_
_entity_poly.entity_id
_entity_poly.type
_entity_poly.pdbx_seq_one_letter_code
_entity_poly.pdbx_strand_id
1 'polypeptide(L)'
;FILTLEQVPGTIRNYEAFLITNDNWTETAINWNNAPDSEISLGSVTNNGQTIEWDVTSTVLSQIEENKIISIKIISKDSAITNSIYSKETALSDNEKPKIIISTSTVTLNLDDELDFDNNAIVVYPNPTNDVLYVKGISNEKTTMFIYNNLGQLLKQEAYKSNMDL
;
A
#
# COMPACT_ATOMS: atom_id res chain seq x y z
N PHE A 1 -1.99 -2.54 -6.38
CA PHE A 1 -2.75 -3.38 -7.33
C PHE A 1 -4.04 -2.67 -7.66
N ILE A 2 -4.31 -2.39 -8.94
CA ILE A 2 -5.56 -1.76 -9.39
C ILE A 2 -6.29 -2.75 -10.30
N LEU A 3 -7.56 -3.04 -10.00
CA LEU A 3 -8.44 -3.76 -10.92
C LEU A 3 -9.03 -2.77 -11.92
N THR A 4 -8.82 -3.00 -13.21
CA THR A 4 -9.29 -2.15 -14.30
C THR A 4 -10.26 -2.94 -15.18
N LEU A 5 -11.45 -2.40 -15.47
CA LEU A 5 -12.39 -2.97 -16.46
C LEU A 5 -12.82 -1.90 -17.46
N GLU A 6 -12.98 -2.31 -18.72
CA GLU A 6 -13.53 -1.45 -19.77
C GLU A 6 -15.04 -1.71 -20.01
N GLN A 7 -15.75 -0.66 -20.41
CA GLN A 7 -17.18 -0.67 -20.65
C GLN A 7 -17.51 -0.52 -22.12
N VAL A 8 -18.66 -1.07 -22.51
CA VAL A 8 -19.32 -0.71 -23.76
C VAL A 8 -19.66 0.79 -23.69
N PRO A 9 -19.32 1.60 -24.71
CA PRO A 9 -19.61 3.04 -24.70
C PRO A 9 -21.07 3.35 -24.34
N GLY A 10 -21.30 4.25 -23.37
CA GLY A 10 -22.65 4.55 -22.89
C GLY A 10 -22.72 5.48 -21.68
N THR A 11 -23.94 5.71 -21.21
CA THR A 11 -24.32 6.61 -20.10
C THR A 11 -23.53 6.36 -18.82
N ILE A 12 -23.27 7.43 -18.05
CA ILE A 12 -22.69 7.40 -16.70
C ILE A 12 -23.44 6.40 -15.82
N ARG A 13 -22.69 5.57 -15.09
CA ARG A 13 -23.21 4.52 -14.22
C ARG A 13 -22.46 4.42 -12.91
N ASN A 14 -23.14 3.95 -11.87
CA ASN A 14 -22.55 3.70 -10.56
C ASN A 14 -22.35 2.20 -10.35
N TYR A 15 -21.12 1.81 -10.02
CA TYR A 15 -20.75 0.44 -9.73
C TYR A 15 -20.19 0.30 -8.33
N GLU A 16 -20.34 -0.88 -7.74
CA GLU A 16 -19.69 -1.27 -6.50
C GLU A 16 -19.07 -2.64 -6.64
N ALA A 17 -17.84 -2.79 -6.14
CA ALA A 17 -17.12 -4.05 -6.13
C ALA A 17 -17.10 -4.64 -4.72
N PHE A 18 -17.21 -5.96 -4.64
CA PHE A 18 -17.15 -6.72 -3.40
C PHE A 18 -16.12 -7.85 -3.53
N LEU A 19 -15.29 -8.02 -2.53
CA LEU A 19 -14.49 -9.22 -2.35
C LEU A 19 -15.40 -10.36 -1.90
N ILE A 20 -15.21 -11.53 -2.53
CA ILE A 20 -15.84 -12.79 -2.16
C ILE A 20 -14.76 -13.69 -1.57
N THR A 21 -14.95 -14.13 -0.33
CA THR A 21 -13.99 -15.02 0.35
C THR A 21 -14.27 -16.50 0.10
N ASN A 22 -15.49 -16.85 -0.30
CA ASN A 22 -15.84 -18.20 -0.67
C ASN A 22 -15.56 -18.48 -2.16
N ASP A 23 -14.47 -19.21 -2.42
CA ASP A 23 -14.05 -19.63 -3.77
C ASP A 23 -14.62 -20.98 -4.22
N ASN A 24 -15.62 -21.55 -3.52
CA ASN A 24 -16.20 -22.85 -3.86
C ASN A 24 -17.19 -22.80 -5.04
N TRP A 25 -17.15 -21.76 -5.86
CA TRP A 25 -17.96 -21.63 -7.08
C TRP A 25 -17.12 -21.98 -8.31
N THR A 26 -17.76 -22.48 -9.37
CA THR A 26 -17.12 -22.63 -10.68
C THR A 26 -17.80 -21.73 -11.69
N GLU A 27 -17.01 -21.16 -12.60
CA GLU A 27 -17.49 -20.22 -13.62
C GLU A 27 -18.64 -20.79 -14.46
N THR A 28 -18.65 -22.11 -14.67
CA THR A 28 -19.69 -22.80 -15.46
C THR A 28 -20.93 -23.19 -14.66
N ALA A 29 -20.90 -23.14 -13.32
CA ALA A 29 -22.02 -23.54 -12.46
C ALA A 29 -22.80 -22.35 -11.89
N ILE A 30 -22.28 -21.12 -12.01
CA ILE A 30 -22.99 -19.92 -11.53
C ILE A 30 -24.25 -19.64 -12.36
N ASN A 31 -25.33 -19.36 -11.65
CA ASN A 31 -26.59 -18.82 -12.12
C ASN A 31 -27.12 -17.81 -11.09
N TRP A 32 -28.25 -17.18 -11.41
CA TRP A 32 -28.85 -16.15 -10.55
C TRP A 32 -29.09 -16.59 -9.09
N ASN A 33 -29.43 -17.87 -8.87
CA ASN A 33 -29.81 -18.38 -7.56
C ASN A 33 -28.63 -18.86 -6.70
N ASN A 34 -27.47 -19.12 -7.30
CA ASN A 34 -26.28 -19.60 -6.60
C ASN A 34 -25.06 -18.68 -6.78
N ALA A 35 -25.27 -17.46 -7.30
CA ALA A 35 -24.23 -16.46 -7.36
C ALA A 35 -23.75 -16.12 -5.93
N PRO A 36 -22.44 -15.95 -5.69
CA PRO A 36 -21.92 -15.60 -4.38
C PRO A 36 -22.57 -14.33 -3.82
N ASP A 37 -22.81 -14.30 -2.51
CA ASP A 37 -23.32 -13.12 -1.81
C ASP A 37 -22.28 -11.99 -1.80
N SER A 38 -22.74 -10.75 -1.68
CA SER A 38 -21.82 -9.61 -1.54
C SER A 38 -21.31 -9.54 -0.10
N GLU A 39 -20.00 -9.73 0.12
CA GLU A 39 -19.41 -9.78 1.46
C GLU A 39 -18.72 -8.46 1.85
N ILE A 40 -17.51 -8.21 1.34
CA ILE A 40 -16.68 -7.07 1.77
C ILE A 40 -16.64 -6.04 0.64
N SER A 41 -17.22 -4.85 0.86
CA SER A 41 -17.17 -3.77 -0.14
C SER A 41 -15.74 -3.25 -0.33
N LEU A 42 -15.32 -3.17 -1.60
CA LEU A 42 -14.06 -2.57 -2.05
C LEU A 42 -14.25 -1.12 -2.50
N GLY A 43 -15.48 -0.59 -2.41
CA GLY A 43 -15.82 0.78 -2.74
C GLY A 43 -16.72 0.93 -3.97
N SER A 44 -17.38 2.09 -4.04
CA SER A 44 -18.22 2.50 -5.15
C SER A 44 -17.45 3.43 -6.10
N VAL A 45 -17.68 3.27 -7.39
CA VAL A 45 -17.10 4.10 -8.45
C VAL A 45 -18.22 4.55 -9.38
N THR A 46 -18.28 5.86 -9.64
CA THR A 46 -19.07 6.39 -10.74
C THR A 46 -18.19 6.37 -11.99
N ASN A 47 -18.64 5.67 -13.01
CA ASN A 47 -18.01 5.69 -14.31
C ASN A 47 -18.11 7.12 -14.88
N ASN A 48 -16.95 7.71 -15.19
CA ASN A 48 -16.85 9.00 -15.87
C ASN A 48 -16.03 8.89 -17.18
N GLY A 49 -16.09 7.72 -17.86
CA GLY A 49 -15.23 7.35 -18.98
C GLY A 49 -15.49 5.93 -19.51
N GLN A 50 -14.58 5.34 -20.29
CA GLN A 50 -14.73 3.93 -20.72
C GLN A 50 -14.22 2.93 -19.69
N THR A 51 -13.40 3.38 -18.73
CA THR A 51 -12.68 2.51 -17.81
C THR A 51 -13.12 2.76 -16.37
N ILE A 52 -13.25 1.69 -15.59
CA ILE A 52 -13.54 1.71 -14.15
C ILE A 52 -12.43 1.00 -13.39
N GLU A 53 -12.03 1.59 -12.27
CA GLU A 53 -10.87 1.13 -11.51
C GLU A 53 -11.18 1.01 -10.02
N TRP A 54 -10.69 -0.06 -9.40
CA TRP A 54 -10.73 -0.26 -7.95
C TRP A 54 -9.33 -0.54 -7.41
N ASP A 55 -8.97 0.13 -6.32
CA ASP A 55 -7.79 -0.25 -5.55
C ASP A 55 -8.08 -1.54 -4.78
N VAL A 56 -7.38 -2.60 -5.16
CA VAL A 56 -7.50 -3.94 -4.56
C VAL A 56 -6.20 -4.34 -3.85
N THR A 57 -5.34 -3.38 -3.53
CA THR A 57 -4.00 -3.64 -2.98
C THR A 57 -4.04 -4.46 -1.70
N SER A 58 -4.84 -4.05 -0.72
CA SER A 58 -4.96 -4.76 0.57
C SER A 58 -5.46 -6.19 0.38
N THR A 59 -6.49 -6.35 -0.46
CA THR A 59 -7.12 -7.64 -0.76
C THR A 59 -6.17 -8.59 -1.48
N VAL A 60 -5.43 -8.11 -2.49
CA VAL A 60 -4.47 -8.94 -3.20
C VAL A 60 -3.33 -9.37 -2.28
N LEU A 61 -2.84 -8.46 -1.43
CA LEU A 61 -1.78 -8.79 -0.47
C LEU A 61 -2.23 -9.84 0.55
N SER A 62 -3.48 -9.80 1.03
CA SER A 62 -3.98 -10.83 1.94
C SER A 62 -4.14 -12.17 1.24
N GLN A 63 -4.67 -12.19 0.01
CA GLN A 63 -4.91 -13.43 -0.74
C GLN A 63 -3.63 -14.11 -1.25
N ILE A 64 -2.54 -13.34 -1.43
CA ILE A 64 -1.22 -13.92 -1.79
C ILE A 64 -0.70 -14.88 -0.72
N GLU A 65 -0.97 -14.58 0.56
CA GLU A 65 -0.57 -15.39 1.71
C GLU A 65 -1.51 -16.59 1.95
N GLU A 66 -2.70 -16.56 1.35
CA GLU A 66 -3.73 -17.60 1.50
C GLU A 66 -3.71 -18.56 0.30
N ASN A 67 -4.75 -18.53 -0.55
CA ASN A 67 -4.96 -19.48 -1.64
C ASN A 67 -4.55 -18.93 -3.01
N LYS A 68 -4.11 -17.67 -3.09
CA LYS A 68 -3.71 -16.95 -4.31
C LYS A 68 -4.82 -16.81 -5.34
N ILE A 69 -6.06 -16.88 -4.92
CA ILE A 69 -7.26 -16.64 -5.73
C ILE A 69 -7.89 -15.34 -5.23
N ILE A 70 -8.40 -14.54 -6.17
CA ILE A 70 -9.17 -13.34 -5.84
C ILE A 70 -10.49 -13.40 -6.60
N SER A 71 -11.59 -13.47 -5.85
CA SER A 71 -12.94 -13.46 -6.38
C SER A 71 -13.58 -12.09 -6.13
N ILE A 72 -14.00 -11.42 -7.20
CA ILE A 72 -14.59 -10.07 -7.12
C ILE A 72 -15.97 -10.09 -7.78
N LYS A 73 -16.97 -9.63 -7.04
CA LYS A 73 -18.33 -9.41 -7.53
C LYS A 73 -18.55 -7.94 -7.81
N ILE A 74 -19.02 -7.61 -9.00
CA ILE A 74 -19.31 -6.24 -9.42
C ILE A 74 -20.82 -6.08 -9.63
N ILE A 75 -21.41 -5.08 -9.00
CA ILE A 75 -22.83 -4.77 -9.14
C ILE A 75 -23.02 -3.34 -9.65
N SER A 76 -24.01 -3.14 -10.53
CA SER A 76 -24.54 -1.81 -10.81
C SER A 76 -25.46 -1.38 -9.67
N LYS A 77 -25.29 -0.15 -9.19
CA LYS A 77 -26.19 0.49 -8.21
C LYS A 77 -27.35 1.22 -8.87
N ASP A 78 -27.30 1.39 -10.19
CA ASP A 78 -28.38 2.05 -10.93
C ASP A 78 -29.56 1.10 -11.10
N SER A 79 -30.75 1.60 -10.76
CA SER A 79 -31.98 0.79 -10.77
C SER A 79 -32.38 0.40 -12.19
N ALA A 80 -32.75 -0.87 -12.38
CA ALA A 80 -33.34 -1.42 -13.60
C ALA A 80 -32.47 -1.35 -14.88
N ILE A 81 -31.14 -1.34 -14.75
CA ILE A 81 -30.25 -1.39 -15.90
C ILE A 81 -29.22 -2.52 -15.78
N THR A 82 -29.00 -3.22 -16.89
CA THR A 82 -28.00 -4.29 -17.03
C THR A 82 -26.58 -3.73 -16.99
N ASN A 83 -25.66 -4.47 -16.37
CA ASN A 83 -24.22 -4.17 -16.39
C ASN A 83 -23.70 -4.10 -17.83
N SER A 84 -22.91 -3.07 -18.17
CA SER A 84 -22.34 -2.86 -19.50
C SER A 84 -20.81 -2.94 -19.48
N ILE A 85 -20.28 -3.92 -18.74
CA ILE A 85 -18.84 -4.17 -18.59
C ILE A 85 -18.45 -5.34 -19.49
N TYR A 86 -17.30 -5.24 -20.17
CA TYR A 86 -16.78 -6.36 -20.95
C TYR A 86 -16.27 -7.48 -20.03
N SER A 87 -16.71 -8.71 -20.30
CA SER A 87 -16.04 -9.91 -19.80
C SER A 87 -14.87 -10.29 -20.71
N LYS A 88 -14.07 -11.28 -20.26
CA LYS A 88 -12.99 -11.85 -21.06
C LYS A 88 -13.47 -12.42 -22.40
N GLU A 89 -14.68 -12.95 -22.45
CA GLU A 89 -15.32 -13.61 -23.59
C GLU A 89 -15.95 -12.61 -24.56
N THR A 90 -16.38 -11.45 -24.07
CA THR A 90 -17.11 -10.45 -24.87
C THR A 90 -16.25 -9.27 -25.33
N ALA A 91 -15.06 -9.08 -24.74
CA ALA A 91 -14.14 -8.02 -25.13
C ALA A 91 -13.68 -8.17 -26.59
N LEU A 92 -13.64 -7.07 -27.34
CA LEU A 92 -13.25 -7.08 -28.76
C LEU A 92 -11.72 -7.08 -28.95
N SER A 93 -10.98 -6.62 -27.93
CA SER A 93 -9.53 -6.57 -27.88
C SER A 93 -9.01 -6.97 -26.51
N ASP A 94 -7.72 -7.29 -26.43
CA ASP A 94 -7.06 -7.57 -25.15
C ASP A 94 -6.99 -6.34 -24.23
N ASN A 95 -7.19 -5.12 -24.76
CA ASN A 95 -7.23 -3.91 -23.95
C ASN A 95 -8.54 -3.79 -23.15
N GLU A 96 -9.65 -4.24 -23.73
CA GLU A 96 -10.98 -4.17 -23.14
C GLU A 96 -11.26 -5.24 -22.08
N LYS A 97 -10.38 -6.25 -21.97
CA LYS A 97 -10.53 -7.31 -20.97
C LYS A 97 -10.28 -6.78 -19.55
N PRO A 98 -10.94 -7.33 -18.52
CA PRO A 98 -10.60 -7.05 -17.13
C PRO A 98 -9.14 -7.38 -16.82
N LYS A 99 -8.43 -6.48 -16.11
CA LYS A 99 -7.01 -6.64 -15.77
C LYS A 99 -6.72 -6.23 -14.34
N ILE A 100 -5.72 -6.87 -13.74
CA ILE A 100 -5.08 -6.41 -12.51
C ILE A 100 -3.75 -5.75 -12.89
N ILE A 101 -3.61 -4.47 -12.58
CA ILE A 101 -2.41 -3.67 -12.80
C ILE A 101 -1.59 -3.64 -11.52
N ILE A 102 -0.30 -4.00 -11.64
CA ILE A 102 0.66 -3.99 -10.54
C ILE A 102 1.60 -2.81 -10.75
N SER A 103 1.66 -1.92 -9.76
CA SER A 103 2.61 -0.80 -9.74
C SER A 103 3.58 -1.03 -8.59
N THR A 104 4.86 -1.15 -8.90
CA THR A 104 5.93 -1.25 -7.92
C THR A 104 6.75 0.02 -7.94
N SER A 105 6.86 0.71 -6.81
CA SER A 105 7.82 1.79 -6.65
C SER A 105 9.12 1.19 -6.14
N THR A 106 10.18 1.28 -6.92
CA THR A 106 11.53 1.05 -6.40
C THR A 106 11.92 2.27 -5.59
N VAL A 107 11.92 2.15 -4.26
CA VAL A 107 12.61 3.12 -3.42
C VAL A 107 14.09 2.78 -3.50
N THR A 108 14.81 3.47 -4.37
CA THR A 108 16.27 3.45 -4.27
C THR A 108 16.61 4.33 -3.08
N LEU A 109 17.11 3.73 -1.99
CA LEU A 109 17.80 4.45 -0.94
C LEU A 109 19.13 4.93 -1.54
N ASN A 110 19.10 6.08 -2.21
CA ASN A 110 20.32 6.74 -2.63
C ASN A 110 20.97 7.37 -1.40
N LEU A 111 22.24 7.04 -1.16
CA LEU A 111 23.14 7.74 -0.23
C LEU A 111 23.78 8.98 -0.90
N ASP A 112 23.14 9.50 -1.95
CA ASP A 112 23.69 10.59 -2.78
C ASP A 112 23.13 11.97 -2.40
N ASP A 113 22.48 12.09 -1.25
CA ASP A 113 22.49 13.39 -0.56
C ASP A 113 23.89 13.52 0.02
N GLU A 114 24.74 14.26 -0.69
CA GLU A 114 25.99 14.78 -0.16
C GLU A 114 25.69 15.25 1.27
N LEU A 115 26.28 14.57 2.27
CA LEU A 115 26.08 14.88 3.67
C LEU A 115 26.66 16.27 3.90
N ASP A 116 25.87 17.31 3.65
CA ASP A 116 26.11 18.64 4.17
C ASP A 116 25.86 18.49 5.67
N PHE A 117 26.88 18.01 6.38
CA PHE A 117 26.94 18.04 7.82
C PHE A 117 26.94 19.51 8.19
N ASP A 118 25.75 20.08 8.27
CA ASP A 118 25.51 21.38 8.87
C ASP A 118 26.35 21.44 10.15
N ASN A 119 26.93 22.59 10.48
CA ASN A 119 27.83 22.72 11.64
C ASN A 119 27.19 22.33 13.00
N ASN A 120 25.91 21.94 12.99
CA ASN A 120 25.11 21.41 14.10
C ASN A 120 24.79 19.90 14.02
N ALA A 121 25.32 19.16 13.05
CA ALA A 121 25.05 17.72 12.94
C ALA A 121 25.69 16.96 14.11
N ILE A 122 24.88 16.14 14.80
CA ILE A 122 25.39 15.20 15.81
C ILE A 122 26.05 14.05 15.07
N VAL A 123 27.36 13.92 15.20
CA VAL A 123 28.16 12.87 14.54
C VAL A 123 28.61 11.87 15.59
N VAL A 124 28.37 10.59 15.34
CA VAL A 124 28.70 9.49 16.26
C VAL A 124 29.70 8.55 15.60
N TYR A 125 30.84 8.29 16.26
CA TYR A 125 31.92 7.46 15.72
C TYR A 125 32.79 6.80 16.81
N PRO A 126 33.51 5.69 16.55
CA PRO A 126 33.38 4.87 15.35
C PRO A 126 32.07 4.06 15.38
N ASN A 127 31.52 3.79 14.21
CA ASN A 127 30.47 2.80 14.02
C ASN A 127 30.99 1.78 13.00
N PRO A 128 31.18 0.49 13.35
CA PRO A 128 30.96 -0.15 14.65
C PRO A 128 31.93 0.31 15.77
N THR A 129 31.51 0.20 17.03
CA THR A 129 32.39 0.36 18.20
C THR A 129 32.34 -0.87 19.10
N ASN A 130 33.46 -1.14 19.79
CA ASN A 130 33.58 -2.23 20.75
C ASN A 130 33.68 -1.75 22.22
N ASP A 131 34.06 -0.49 22.46
CA ASP A 131 34.38 -0.02 23.82
C ASP A 131 34.08 1.48 24.02
N VAL A 132 34.56 2.33 23.11
CA VAL A 132 34.39 3.79 23.22
C VAL A 132 33.61 4.34 22.05
N LEU A 133 32.58 5.14 22.35
CA LEU A 133 31.78 5.88 21.38
C LEU A 133 32.02 7.38 21.57
N TYR A 134 32.39 8.08 20.51
CA TYR A 134 32.54 9.53 20.47
C TYR A 134 31.31 10.17 19.85
N VAL A 135 30.85 11.26 20.46
CA VAL A 135 29.75 12.08 19.97
C VAL A 135 30.26 13.52 19.78
N LYS A 136 30.16 14.04 18.56
CA LYS A 136 30.53 15.40 18.17
C LYS A 136 29.27 16.19 17.77
N GLY A 137 29.33 17.52 17.83
CA GLY A 137 28.21 18.40 17.45
C GLY A 137 27.24 18.68 18.61
N ILE A 138 27.67 18.44 19.85
CA ILE A 138 26.88 18.78 21.05
C ILE A 138 27.05 20.27 21.35
N SER A 139 25.93 20.97 21.57
CA SER A 139 25.93 22.38 21.98
C SER A 139 26.70 22.60 23.29
N ASN A 140 27.24 23.81 23.49
CA ASN A 140 27.93 24.18 24.74
C ASN A 140 26.99 24.29 25.95
N GLU A 141 25.68 24.09 25.76
CA GLU A 141 24.69 24.07 26.82
C GLU A 141 24.61 22.72 27.54
N LYS A 142 23.80 22.64 28.59
CA LYS A 142 23.59 21.39 29.35
C LYS A 142 22.95 20.34 28.45
N THR A 143 23.73 19.35 28.01
CA THR A 143 23.23 18.26 27.16
C THR A 143 23.19 16.96 27.94
N THR A 144 22.13 16.16 27.75
CA THR A 144 22.02 14.82 28.33
C THR A 144 21.97 13.79 27.20
N MET A 145 22.85 12.79 27.26
CA MET A 145 22.90 11.68 26.32
C MET A 145 22.19 10.47 26.92
N PHE A 146 21.38 9.77 26.12
CA PHE A 146 20.72 8.53 26.48
C PHE A 146 21.09 7.43 25.47
N ILE A 147 21.43 6.24 25.96
CA ILE A 147 21.72 5.06 25.14
C ILE A 147 20.64 4.03 25.43
N TYR A 148 19.96 3.55 24.41
CA TYR A 148 18.91 2.53 24.51
C TYR A 148 19.34 1.24 23.80
N ASN A 149 18.80 0.09 24.23
CA ASN A 149 18.91 -1.14 23.46
C ASN A 149 17.84 -1.22 22.36
N ASN A 150 17.89 -2.27 21.55
CA ASN A 150 16.91 -2.53 20.49
C ASN A 150 15.48 -2.84 20.99
N LEU A 151 15.32 -3.08 22.30
CA LEU A 151 14.02 -3.22 22.96
C LEU A 151 13.51 -1.89 23.56
N GLY A 152 14.22 -0.77 23.33
CA GLY A 152 13.87 0.55 23.84
C GLY A 152 14.16 0.77 25.34
N GLN A 153 14.87 -0.16 25.99
CA GLN A 153 15.25 -0.02 27.40
C GLN A 153 16.49 0.87 27.52
N LEU A 154 16.49 1.79 28.50
CA LEU A 154 17.63 2.67 28.76
C LEU A 154 18.81 1.86 29.31
N LEU A 155 19.92 1.87 28.59
CA LEU A 155 21.19 1.25 28.99
C LEU A 155 22.07 2.21 29.79
N LYS A 156 22.13 3.49 29.38
CA LYS A 156 23.04 4.48 29.99
C LYS A 156 22.52 5.90 29.77
N GLN A 157 22.73 6.76 30.77
CA GLN A 157 22.47 8.20 30.70
C GLN A 157 23.69 8.97 31.24
N GLU A 158 24.13 10.00 30.53
CA GLU A 158 25.20 10.91 30.98
C GLU A 158 24.85 12.37 30.69
N ALA A 159 25.09 13.25 31.66
CA ALA A 159 24.89 14.68 31.51
C ALA A 159 26.25 15.37 31.30
N TYR A 160 26.39 16.10 30.20
CA TYR A 160 27.56 16.90 29.88
C TYR A 160 27.30 18.37 30.19
N LYS A 161 28.24 19.00 30.90
CA LYS A 161 28.34 20.45 31.06
C LYS A 161 29.70 20.87 30.51
N SER A 162 29.71 21.78 29.55
CA SER A 162 30.95 22.44 29.15
C SER A 162 31.42 23.32 30.32
N ASN A 163 32.56 23.00 30.92
CA ASN A 163 33.21 23.86 31.90
C ASN A 163 33.88 25.02 31.16
N MET A 164 33.11 26.03 30.79
CA MET A 164 33.66 27.31 30.33
C MET A 164 33.47 28.35 31.43
N ASP A 165 34.20 28.16 32.53
CA ASP A 165 34.52 29.22 33.50
C ASP A 165 36.04 29.26 33.64
N LEU A 166 36.68 30.15 32.86
CA LEU A 166 37.97 30.79 33.15
C LEU A 166 38.04 32.12 32.38
#